data_AF-A0A0C3AHS8-F1
#
_entry.id   AF-A0A0C3AHS8-F1
#
_cell.length_a   1.000
_cell.length_b   1.000
_cell.length_c   1.000
_cell.angle_alpha   90.00
_cell.angle_beta   90.00
_cell.angle_gamma   90.00
#
_symmetry.space_group_name_H-M   'P 1'
#
loop_
_entity.id
_entity.type
_entity.pdbx_description
1 polymer ?
#
loop_
_entity_poly.entity_id
_entity_poly.type
_entity_poly.pdbx_seq_one_letter_code
_entity_poly.pdbx_strand_id
1 'polypeptide(L)'
;MKGARASLNKGAKAQYYPISPPEHLKYNSDRPEYNLCDLPMCQESQYWEVIEKIQGATSKATKATLTKETGISHMPLCAASPGFFHPSFFPLDPFHLIYENCMTFQWDLWTTLSLPSEPIHIGANKARQFGQLVSEAMPTLPALFCGVVRDPFLKHQSQYKIFEWMALLHWYIIPVGIEVGFNHILLANFSEFVEAVEMAMTISPRSSQELVELHQTLQRFMEGFEQIYVAGDPEKVS
;
A
#
# COMPACT_ATOMS: atom_id res chain seq x y z
N MET A 1 18.87 -0.59 13.33
CA MET A 1 17.95 0.20 12.47
C MET A 1 18.18 1.72 12.66
N LYS A 2 19.43 2.22 12.57
CA LYS A 2 19.75 3.65 12.81
C LYS A 2 19.74 4.54 11.55
N GLY A 3 19.78 3.95 10.36
CA GLY A 3 19.81 4.68 9.08
C GLY A 3 18.43 5.00 8.50
N ALA A 4 17.36 4.74 9.26
CA ALA A 4 15.99 4.80 8.79
C ALA A 4 15.14 5.90 9.45
N ARG A 5 15.79 6.60 10.41
CA ARG A 5 15.59 7.90 11.07
C ARG A 5 15.35 9.12 10.18
N ALA A 6 14.27 9.90 10.29
CA ALA A 6 14.35 11.33 9.96
C ALA A 6 15.41 11.98 10.89
N SER A 7 16.52 12.47 10.32
CA SER A 7 17.65 12.96 11.11
C SER A 7 18.52 13.92 10.29
N LEU A 8 19.12 14.90 10.96
CA LEU A 8 20.15 15.78 10.37
C LEU A 8 21.49 15.05 10.15
N ASN A 9 21.62 13.81 10.63
CA ASN A 9 22.83 13.01 10.45
C ASN A 9 23.01 12.60 8.99
N LYS A 10 24.25 12.68 8.49
CA LYS A 10 24.60 12.24 7.13
C LYS A 10 24.26 10.75 6.96
N GLY A 11 23.42 10.43 5.98
CA GLY A 11 23.00 9.04 5.66
C GLY A 11 21.67 8.61 6.27
N ALA A 12 20.95 9.51 6.94
CA ALA A 12 19.55 9.34 7.32
C ALA A 12 18.65 9.12 6.10
N LYS A 13 17.69 8.19 6.20
CA LYS A 13 16.65 7.93 5.18
C LYS A 13 15.31 7.89 5.89
N ALA A 14 14.26 8.50 5.36
CA ALA A 14 12.91 8.30 5.89
C ALA A 14 12.37 6.94 5.41
N GLN A 15 11.71 6.18 6.31
CA GLN A 15 11.02 4.93 5.94
C GLN A 15 9.68 5.17 5.25
N TYR A 16 9.03 6.27 5.59
CA TYR A 16 7.74 6.69 5.04
C TYR A 16 7.80 8.18 4.69
N TYR A 17 7.24 8.54 3.53
CA TYR A 17 7.14 9.93 3.10
C TYR A 17 5.68 10.35 3.18
N PRO A 18 5.22 10.89 4.32
CA PRO A 18 3.87 11.44 4.40
C PRO A 18 3.69 12.55 3.36
N ILE A 19 2.46 12.76 2.94
CA ILE A 19 2.01 13.88 2.11
C ILE A 19 2.29 15.19 2.84
N SER A 20 1.96 15.24 4.12
CA SER A 20 2.23 16.38 5.00
C SER A 20 3.16 15.97 6.16
N PRO A 21 4.49 15.96 5.96
CA PRO A 21 5.39 15.52 7.02
C PRO A 21 5.35 16.41 8.25
N PRO A 22 5.31 15.81 9.45
CA PRO A 22 5.59 16.54 10.67
C PRO A 22 7.01 17.12 10.60
N GLU A 23 7.19 18.32 11.15
CA GLU A 23 8.46 19.05 11.15
C GLU A 23 9.07 19.33 9.75
N HIS A 24 8.27 19.37 8.68
CA HIS A 24 8.78 19.64 7.33
C HIS A 24 9.58 20.95 7.24
N LEU A 25 9.13 22.01 7.93
CA LEU A 25 9.84 23.29 8.00
C LEU A 25 11.27 23.18 8.56
N LYS A 26 11.54 22.16 9.39
CA LYS A 26 12.85 21.94 10.02
C LYS A 26 13.77 21.07 9.16
N TYR A 27 13.23 20.02 8.54
CA TYR A 27 14.04 19.03 7.82
C TYR A 27 14.03 19.20 6.30
N ASN A 28 13.00 19.83 5.74
CA ASN A 28 12.79 19.99 4.30
C ASN A 28 11.92 21.24 4.02
N SER A 29 12.42 22.41 4.40
CA SER A 29 11.69 23.70 4.29
C SER A 29 11.27 24.05 2.87
N ASP A 30 11.99 23.52 1.88
CA ASP A 30 11.78 23.81 0.46
C ASP A 30 10.81 22.80 -0.18
N ARG A 31 10.29 21.82 0.58
CA ARG A 31 9.31 20.86 0.08
C ARG A 31 8.00 21.59 -0.20
N PRO A 32 7.44 21.48 -1.42
CA PRO A 32 6.11 22.01 -1.70
C PRO A 32 5.05 21.23 -0.92
N GLU A 33 3.98 21.91 -0.53
CA GLU A 33 2.77 21.25 -0.07
C GLU A 33 2.11 20.54 -1.25
N TYR A 34 1.80 19.26 -1.09
CA TYR A 34 1.15 18.47 -2.11
C TYR A 34 -0.35 18.40 -1.83
N ASN A 35 -1.15 18.77 -2.80
CA ASN A 35 -2.59 18.53 -2.78
C ASN A 35 -2.86 17.10 -3.28
N LEU A 36 -3.47 16.26 -2.45
CA LEU A 36 -3.87 14.90 -2.85
C LEU A 36 -4.81 14.89 -4.07
N CYS A 37 -5.62 15.94 -4.23
CA CYS A 37 -6.54 16.11 -5.35
C CYS A 37 -5.87 16.58 -6.64
N ASP A 38 -4.58 16.93 -6.58
CA ASP A 38 -3.83 17.45 -7.70
C ASP A 38 -2.39 16.91 -7.67
N LEU A 39 -2.26 15.61 -7.37
CA LEU A 39 -0.97 14.94 -7.52
C LEU A 39 -0.61 14.85 -9.00
N PRO A 40 0.65 15.11 -9.37
CA PRO A 40 1.08 15.01 -10.76
C PRO A 40 0.90 13.58 -11.26
N MET A 41 -0.08 13.37 -12.14
CA MET A 41 -0.25 12.09 -12.82
C MET A 41 0.81 11.93 -13.90
N CYS A 42 1.58 10.84 -13.82
CA CYS A 42 2.47 10.44 -14.90
C CYS A 42 1.62 9.97 -16.09
N GLN A 43 1.53 10.80 -17.11
CA GLN A 43 0.86 10.46 -18.36
C GLN A 43 1.73 9.52 -19.19
N GLU A 44 1.10 8.69 -20.02
CA GLU A 44 1.81 7.77 -20.91
C GLU A 44 2.84 8.52 -21.79
N SER A 45 2.46 9.67 -22.35
CA SER A 45 3.36 10.49 -23.17
C SER A 45 4.61 10.94 -22.39
N GLN A 46 4.43 11.38 -21.15
CA GLN A 46 5.52 11.80 -20.27
C GLN A 46 6.45 10.62 -19.96
N TYR A 47 5.87 9.43 -19.73
CA TYR A 47 6.65 8.21 -19.52
C TYR A 47 7.55 7.92 -20.72
N TRP A 48 7.00 7.95 -21.94
CA TRP A 48 7.76 7.70 -23.17
C TRP A 48 8.86 8.75 -23.40
N GLU A 49 8.57 10.04 -23.19
CA GLU A 49 9.58 11.10 -23.28
C GLU A 49 10.77 10.86 -22.33
N VAL A 50 10.50 10.39 -21.11
CA VAL A 50 11.54 10.07 -20.15
C VAL A 50 12.36 8.85 -20.60
N ILE A 51 11.70 7.82 -21.13
CA ILE A 51 12.39 6.64 -21.68
C ILE A 51 13.35 7.04 -22.81
N GLU A 52 12.91 7.89 -23.74
CA GLU A 52 13.76 8.38 -24.83
C GLU A 52 14.96 9.16 -24.30
N LYS A 53 14.75 10.05 -23.33
CA LYS A 53 15.84 10.80 -22.66
C LYS A 53 16.84 9.85 -21.99
N ILE A 54 16.38 8.81 -21.31
CA ILE A 54 17.24 7.81 -20.66
C ILE A 54 18.02 7.00 -21.70
N GLN A 55 17.39 6.57 -22.79
CA GLN A 55 18.06 5.82 -23.85
C GLN A 55 19.11 6.66 -24.57
N GLY A 56 18.82 7.95 -24.81
CA GLY A 56 19.74 8.90 -25.44
C GLY A 56 20.85 9.44 -24.53
N ALA A 57 20.77 9.23 -23.21
CA ALA A 57 21.77 9.73 -22.28
C ALA A 57 23.14 9.02 -22.46
N THR A 58 24.18 9.81 -22.76
CA THR A 58 25.53 9.32 -23.09
C THR A 58 26.41 9.02 -21.86
N SER A 59 26.00 9.47 -20.68
CA SER A 59 26.76 9.26 -19.44
C SER A 59 25.91 8.58 -18.36
N LYS A 60 26.58 7.78 -17.50
CA LYS A 60 25.95 7.17 -16.32
C LYS A 60 25.41 8.23 -15.35
N ALA A 61 26.08 9.37 -15.24
CA ALA A 61 25.66 10.46 -14.37
C ALA A 61 24.32 11.06 -14.83
N THR A 62 24.19 11.33 -16.14
CA THR A 62 22.93 11.83 -16.72
C THR A 62 21.78 10.84 -16.53
N LYS A 63 22.02 9.54 -16.76
CA LYS A 63 21.01 8.51 -16.49
C LYS A 63 20.60 8.48 -15.03
N ALA A 64 21.56 8.58 -14.10
CA ALA A 64 21.27 8.60 -12.67
C ALA A 64 20.46 9.83 -12.26
N THR A 65 20.77 11.01 -12.81
CA THR A 65 19.98 12.24 -12.59
C THR A 65 18.54 12.08 -13.10
N LEU A 66 18.36 11.65 -14.36
CA LEU A 66 17.04 11.42 -14.93
C LEU A 66 16.23 10.40 -14.13
N THR A 67 16.87 9.29 -13.72
CA THR A 67 16.22 8.27 -12.88
C THR A 67 15.80 8.83 -11.53
N LYS A 68 16.66 9.67 -10.92
CA LYS A 68 16.35 10.30 -9.63
C LYS A 68 15.19 11.28 -9.73
N GLU A 69 15.12 12.06 -10.80
CA GLU A 69 14.10 13.10 -11.00
C GLU A 69 12.73 12.52 -11.38
N THR A 70 12.72 11.41 -12.11
CA THR A 70 11.49 10.85 -12.71
C THR A 70 11.03 9.55 -12.07
N GLY A 71 11.90 8.87 -11.32
CA GLY A 71 11.68 7.51 -10.82
C GLY A 71 11.77 6.42 -11.89
N ILE A 72 11.88 6.78 -13.17
CA ILE A 72 11.94 5.84 -14.30
C ILE A 72 13.41 5.51 -14.56
N SER A 73 13.77 4.23 -14.52
CA SER A 73 15.17 3.81 -14.67
C SER A 73 15.51 3.24 -16.05
N HIS A 74 14.54 2.61 -16.72
CA HIS A 74 14.70 2.00 -18.04
C HIS A 74 13.33 1.59 -18.60
N MET A 75 13.31 1.24 -19.89
CA MET A 75 12.14 0.62 -20.51
C MET A 75 12.04 -0.83 -20.01
N PRO A 76 10.92 -1.24 -19.40
CA PRO A 76 10.72 -2.61 -18.95
C PRO A 76 10.82 -3.57 -20.12
N LEU A 77 11.52 -4.70 -19.94
CA LEU A 77 11.63 -5.73 -20.99
C LEU A 77 10.26 -6.28 -21.40
N CYS A 78 9.29 -6.29 -20.48
CA CYS A 78 7.93 -6.71 -20.75
C CYS A 78 7.21 -5.79 -21.76
N ALA A 79 7.60 -4.52 -21.91
CA ALA A 79 7.01 -3.62 -22.90
C ALA A 79 7.26 -4.09 -24.34
N ALA A 80 8.31 -4.88 -24.58
CA ALA A 80 8.62 -5.45 -25.89
C ALA A 80 7.99 -6.85 -26.11
N SER A 81 7.30 -7.40 -25.11
CA SER A 81 6.80 -8.78 -25.17
C SER A 81 5.34 -8.81 -25.65
N PRO A 82 5.03 -9.59 -26.70
CA PRO A 82 3.66 -9.79 -27.16
C PRO A 82 2.79 -10.58 -26.16
N GLY A 83 3.39 -11.11 -25.09
CA GLY A 83 2.66 -11.73 -23.99
C GLY A 83 2.02 -10.72 -23.03
N PHE A 84 2.34 -9.42 -23.13
CA PHE A 84 1.92 -8.37 -22.20
C PHE A 84 0.90 -7.41 -22.82
N PHE A 85 0.08 -7.87 -23.78
CA PHE A 85 -1.00 -7.08 -24.36
C PHE A 85 -2.28 -7.16 -23.51
N HIS A 86 -2.84 -6.01 -23.15
CA HIS A 86 -4.18 -5.92 -22.58
C HIS A 86 -5.24 -6.38 -23.62
N PRO A 87 -6.28 -7.14 -23.23
CA PRO A 87 -6.64 -7.56 -21.87
C PRO A 87 -6.01 -8.90 -21.43
N SER A 88 -5.30 -9.57 -22.33
CA SER A 88 -4.72 -10.92 -22.10
C SER A 88 -3.67 -10.96 -20.99
N PHE A 89 -3.12 -9.80 -20.64
CA PHE A 89 -2.23 -9.58 -19.51
C PHE A 89 -2.74 -8.39 -18.69
N PHE A 90 -3.69 -8.63 -17.78
CA PHE A 90 -3.94 -7.71 -16.68
C PHE A 90 -2.78 -7.87 -15.70
N PRO A 91 -2.14 -6.77 -15.25
CA PRO A 91 -0.83 -6.89 -14.62
C PRO A 91 -0.93 -7.73 -13.34
N LEU A 92 -0.02 -8.70 -13.21
CA LEU A 92 0.26 -9.39 -11.95
C LEU A 92 0.72 -8.39 -10.86
N ASP A 93 1.17 -7.21 -11.25
CA ASP A 93 1.85 -6.25 -10.39
C ASP A 93 0.93 -5.58 -9.35
N PRO A 94 -0.28 -5.09 -9.69
CA PRO A 94 -1.25 -4.66 -8.68
C PRO A 94 -1.64 -5.76 -7.68
N PHE A 95 -1.73 -7.03 -8.11
CA PHE A 95 -2.02 -8.12 -7.19
C PHE A 95 -0.92 -8.27 -6.13
N HIS A 96 0.36 -8.27 -6.54
CA HIS A 96 1.47 -8.37 -5.59
C HIS A 96 1.51 -7.13 -4.68
N LEU A 97 1.38 -5.93 -5.25
CA LEU A 97 1.37 -4.69 -4.48
C LEU A 97 0.26 -4.69 -3.41
N ILE A 98 -0.98 -4.98 -3.80
CA ILE A 98 -2.13 -4.94 -2.89
C ILE A 98 -2.03 -6.09 -1.88
N TYR A 99 -1.92 -7.32 -2.37
CA TYR A 99 -2.09 -8.50 -1.51
C TYR A 99 -0.81 -8.95 -0.82
N GLU A 100 0.39 -8.77 -1.40
CA GLU A 100 1.63 -9.17 -0.70
C GLU A 100 2.30 -8.00 0.01
N ASN A 101 2.34 -6.80 -0.59
CA ASN A 101 3.03 -5.67 0.01
C ASN A 101 2.13 -4.92 1.00
N CYS A 102 1.00 -4.38 0.55
CA CYS A 102 0.12 -3.56 1.38
C CYS A 102 -0.49 -4.36 2.52
N MET A 103 -1.06 -5.54 2.26
CA MET A 103 -1.69 -6.34 3.31
C MET A 103 -0.72 -6.85 4.38
N THR A 104 0.45 -7.33 3.98
CA THR A 104 1.49 -7.74 4.94
C THR A 104 1.94 -6.56 5.78
N PHE A 105 2.24 -5.43 5.13
CA PHE A 105 2.64 -4.21 5.83
C PHE A 105 1.58 -3.74 6.82
N GLN A 106 0.30 -3.73 6.39
CA GLN A 106 -0.82 -3.30 7.20
C GLN A 106 -1.00 -4.19 8.44
N TRP A 107 -0.91 -5.51 8.26
CA TRP A 107 -1.00 -6.47 9.37
C TRP A 107 0.17 -6.33 10.36
N ASP A 108 1.40 -6.19 9.86
CA ASP A 108 2.59 -5.98 10.67
C ASP A 108 2.51 -4.65 11.43
N LEU A 109 1.98 -3.61 10.78
CA LEU A 109 1.78 -2.30 11.37
C LEU A 109 0.83 -2.38 12.57
N TRP A 110 -0.30 -3.08 12.43
CA TRP A 110 -1.26 -3.21 13.51
C TRP A 110 -0.79 -4.12 14.66
N THR A 111 -0.05 -5.18 14.36
CA THR A 111 0.25 -6.23 15.36
C THR A 111 1.64 -6.16 15.97
N THR A 112 2.62 -5.62 15.23
CA THR A 112 4.04 -5.70 15.58
C THR A 112 4.72 -4.34 15.66
N LEU A 113 4.44 -3.42 14.73
CA LEU A 113 5.17 -2.15 14.62
C LEU A 113 4.54 -1.02 15.46
N SER A 114 3.22 -1.04 15.64
CA SER A 114 2.51 -0.07 16.47
C SER A 114 2.73 -0.31 17.97
N LEU A 115 2.69 0.77 18.73
CA LEU A 115 2.78 0.76 20.19
C LEU A 115 1.40 0.49 20.82
N PRO A 116 1.33 -0.17 21.99
CA PRO A 116 0.06 -0.43 22.68
C PRO A 116 -0.78 0.80 23.02
N SER A 117 -0.18 1.98 23.07
CA SER A 117 -0.88 3.26 23.27
C SER A 117 -1.57 3.79 22.03
N GLU A 118 -1.27 3.24 20.85
CA GLU A 118 -1.80 3.73 19.58
C GLU A 118 -3.17 3.13 19.26
N PRO A 119 -4.08 3.91 18.66
CA PRO A 119 -5.44 3.45 18.36
C PRO A 119 -5.46 2.31 17.33
N ILE A 120 -4.40 2.17 16.54
CA ILE A 120 -4.24 1.13 15.51
C ILE A 120 -3.70 -0.18 16.04
N HIS A 121 -3.24 -0.21 17.30
CA HIS A 121 -2.57 -1.39 17.84
C HIS A 121 -3.56 -2.51 18.14
N ILE A 122 -3.32 -3.66 17.53
CA ILE A 122 -4.02 -4.91 17.80
C ILE A 122 -3.15 -5.75 18.71
N GLY A 123 -3.49 -5.74 20.00
CA GLY A 123 -2.78 -6.54 21.00
C GLY A 123 -2.84 -8.04 20.70
N ALA A 124 -1.82 -8.78 21.13
CA ALA A 124 -1.63 -10.20 20.82
C ALA A 124 -2.84 -11.09 21.13
N ASN A 125 -3.62 -10.77 22.17
CA ASN A 125 -4.84 -11.53 22.49
C ASN A 125 -5.92 -11.38 21.41
N LYS A 126 -6.14 -10.14 20.92
CA LYS A 126 -7.08 -9.87 19.82
C LYS A 126 -6.57 -10.49 18.51
N ALA A 127 -5.29 -10.32 18.20
CA ALA A 127 -4.70 -10.94 17.01
C ALA A 127 -4.83 -12.49 17.03
N ARG A 128 -4.62 -13.12 18.18
CA ARG A 128 -4.83 -14.57 18.36
C ARG A 128 -6.28 -14.97 18.16
N GLN A 129 -7.23 -14.25 18.77
CA GLN A 129 -8.67 -14.52 18.60
C GLN A 129 -9.09 -14.37 17.14
N PHE A 130 -8.59 -13.33 16.46
CA PHE A 130 -8.80 -13.14 15.03
C PHE A 130 -8.31 -14.35 14.23
N GLY A 131 -7.09 -14.81 14.50
CA GLY A 131 -6.51 -15.97 13.79
C GLY A 131 -7.26 -17.29 14.01
N GLN A 132 -7.79 -17.49 15.21
CA GLN A 132 -8.66 -18.61 15.55
C GLN A 132 -9.97 -18.56 14.75
N LEU A 133 -10.65 -17.40 14.75
CA LEU A 133 -11.91 -17.22 14.01
C LEU A 133 -11.72 -17.36 12.49
N VAL A 134 -10.60 -16.90 11.93
CA VAL A 134 -10.27 -17.15 10.51
C VAL A 134 -10.15 -18.65 10.22
N SER A 135 -9.48 -19.39 11.10
CA SER A 135 -9.32 -20.84 10.95
C SER A 135 -10.65 -21.60 11.07
N GLU A 136 -11.51 -21.15 11.98
CA GLU A 136 -12.86 -21.70 12.20
C GLU A 136 -13.82 -21.36 11.06
N ALA A 137 -13.67 -20.18 10.44
CA ALA A 137 -14.47 -19.75 9.31
C ALA A 137 -14.05 -20.41 7.98
N MET A 138 -12.80 -20.86 7.85
CA MET A 138 -12.27 -21.45 6.61
C MET A 138 -13.20 -22.51 5.97
N PRO A 139 -13.74 -23.50 6.72
CA PRO A 139 -14.62 -24.52 6.13
C PRO A 139 -15.91 -23.97 5.52
N THR A 140 -16.28 -22.73 5.81
CA THR A 140 -17.47 -22.05 5.24
C THR A 140 -17.19 -21.43 3.89
N LEU A 141 -15.92 -21.22 3.53
CA LEU A 141 -15.51 -20.66 2.25
C LEU A 141 -15.43 -21.78 1.20
N PRO A 142 -16.22 -21.74 0.11
CA PRO A 142 -16.17 -22.80 -0.89
C PRO A 142 -14.79 -22.84 -1.56
N ALA A 143 -14.23 -24.04 -1.69
CA ALA A 143 -12.88 -24.27 -2.23
C ALA A 143 -12.68 -23.76 -3.67
N LEU A 144 -13.78 -23.46 -4.39
CA LEU A 144 -13.73 -22.83 -5.72
C LEU A 144 -13.23 -21.38 -5.65
N PHE A 145 -13.44 -20.68 -4.53
CA PHE A 145 -13.05 -19.27 -4.37
C PHE A 145 -11.61 -19.11 -3.88
N CYS A 146 -11.12 -19.99 -3.01
CA CYS A 146 -9.79 -19.87 -2.44
C CYS A 146 -9.25 -21.19 -1.88
N GLY A 147 -7.93 -21.28 -1.76
CA GLY A 147 -7.27 -22.34 -0.99
C GLY A 147 -7.45 -22.18 0.52
N VAL A 148 -6.84 -23.08 1.29
CA VAL A 148 -6.91 -23.03 2.76
C VAL A 148 -6.24 -21.76 3.29
N VAL A 149 -7.05 -20.90 3.92
CA VAL A 149 -6.60 -19.67 4.58
C VAL A 149 -6.12 -20.01 5.99
N ARG A 150 -4.82 -19.85 6.25
CA ARG A 150 -4.23 -20.21 7.55
C ARG A 150 -4.38 -19.06 8.55
N ASP A 151 -4.33 -19.39 9.84
CA ASP A 151 -4.26 -18.41 10.94
C ASP A 151 -3.13 -17.37 10.70
N PRO A 152 -3.43 -16.08 10.47
CA PRO A 152 -2.40 -15.06 10.24
C PRO A 152 -1.57 -14.76 11.49
N PHE A 153 -2.12 -14.88 12.70
CA PHE A 153 -1.36 -14.69 13.93
C PHE A 153 -0.24 -15.73 14.07
N LEU A 154 -0.50 -16.99 13.68
CA LEU A 154 0.49 -18.06 13.77
C LEU A 154 1.37 -18.21 12.51
N LYS A 155 0.89 -17.81 11.33
CA LYS A 155 1.48 -18.22 10.05
C LYS A 155 1.92 -17.09 9.13
N HIS A 156 1.66 -15.82 9.41
CA HIS A 156 2.02 -14.74 8.47
C HIS A 156 3.53 -14.71 8.12
N GLN A 157 4.40 -15.07 9.07
CA GLN A 157 5.86 -15.13 8.88
C GLN A 157 6.36 -16.41 8.16
N SER A 158 5.46 -17.35 7.83
CA SER A 158 5.80 -18.67 7.26
C SER A 158 5.43 -18.77 5.78
N GLN A 159 5.80 -17.77 4.99
CA GLN A 159 5.42 -17.63 3.58
C GLN A 159 3.90 -17.66 3.42
N TYR A 160 3.23 -16.68 4.03
CA TYR A 160 1.80 -16.46 3.83
C TYR A 160 1.55 -16.10 2.38
N LYS A 161 0.64 -16.83 1.72
CA LYS A 161 0.49 -16.77 0.27
C LYS A 161 -0.44 -15.63 -0.12
N ILE A 162 -0.26 -15.12 -1.34
CA ILE A 162 -1.08 -14.06 -1.91
C ILE A 162 -2.59 -14.29 -1.79
N PHE A 163 -3.07 -15.52 -2.00
CA PHE A 163 -4.50 -15.84 -1.91
C PHE A 163 -5.03 -15.78 -0.47
N GLU A 164 -4.16 -15.99 0.52
CA GLU A 164 -4.54 -15.90 1.93
C GLU A 164 -4.68 -14.43 2.31
N TRP A 165 -3.75 -13.57 1.88
CA TRP A 165 -3.88 -12.13 2.05
C TRP A 165 -5.09 -11.54 1.33
N MET A 166 -5.37 -12.01 0.12
CA MET A 166 -6.59 -11.68 -0.62
C MET A 166 -7.85 -12.05 0.19
N ALA A 167 -7.90 -13.25 0.76
CA ALA A 167 -9.02 -13.67 1.58
C ALA A 167 -9.17 -12.83 2.85
N LEU A 168 -8.05 -12.44 3.49
CA LEU A 168 -8.07 -11.54 4.63
C LEU A 168 -8.62 -10.16 4.26
N LEU A 169 -8.17 -9.59 3.13
CA LEU A 169 -8.62 -8.28 2.64
C LEU A 169 -10.12 -8.27 2.38
N HIS A 170 -10.60 -9.23 1.59
CA HIS A 170 -11.97 -9.20 1.06
C HIS A 170 -13.02 -9.78 2.01
N TRP A 171 -12.65 -10.77 2.83
CA TRP A 171 -13.65 -11.59 3.54
C TRP A 171 -13.51 -11.60 5.04
N TYR A 172 -12.30 -11.45 5.60
CA TYR A 172 -12.10 -11.73 7.03
C TYR A 172 -11.81 -10.50 7.88
N ILE A 173 -10.95 -9.55 7.45
CA ILE A 173 -10.50 -8.47 8.34
C ILE A 173 -11.64 -7.64 8.90
N ILE A 174 -12.56 -7.20 8.05
CA ILE A 174 -13.67 -6.35 8.49
C ILE A 174 -14.62 -7.14 9.43
N PRO A 175 -15.26 -8.25 9.00
CA PRO A 175 -16.24 -8.91 9.85
C PRO A 175 -15.63 -9.55 11.10
N VAL A 176 -14.48 -10.23 10.99
CA VAL A 176 -13.82 -10.84 12.16
C VAL A 176 -13.20 -9.76 13.05
N GLY A 177 -12.70 -8.67 12.47
CA GLY A 177 -12.20 -7.52 13.22
C GLY A 177 -13.29 -6.85 14.07
N ILE A 178 -14.51 -6.73 13.54
CA ILE A 178 -15.68 -6.24 14.31
C ILE A 178 -15.96 -7.18 15.49
N GLU A 179 -16.04 -8.49 15.24
CA GLU A 179 -16.34 -9.50 16.27
C GLU A 179 -15.31 -9.49 17.41
N VAL A 180 -14.02 -9.36 17.07
CA VAL A 180 -12.91 -9.32 18.04
C VAL A 180 -12.74 -7.93 18.68
N GLY A 181 -13.50 -6.94 18.22
CA GLY A 181 -13.48 -5.57 18.74
C GLY A 181 -12.21 -4.81 18.38
N PHE A 182 -11.78 -4.87 17.12
CA PHE A 182 -10.78 -3.95 16.57
C PHE A 182 -11.31 -2.51 16.65
N ASN A 183 -10.39 -1.54 16.63
CA ASN A 183 -10.78 -0.13 16.70
C ASN A 183 -11.63 0.23 15.47
N HIS A 184 -12.82 0.80 15.69
CA HIS A 184 -13.73 1.20 14.62
C HIS A 184 -13.10 2.23 13.66
N ILE A 185 -12.22 3.11 14.15
CA ILE A 185 -11.52 4.11 13.33
C ILE A 185 -10.55 3.41 12.36
N LEU A 186 -9.82 2.40 12.85
CA LEU A 186 -8.95 1.56 12.02
C LEU A 186 -9.76 0.82 10.96
N LEU A 187 -10.87 0.18 11.35
CA LEU A 187 -11.70 -0.60 10.43
C LEU A 187 -12.37 0.28 9.38
N ALA A 188 -12.82 1.48 9.74
CA ALA A 188 -13.42 2.43 8.81
C ALA A 188 -12.42 2.94 7.77
N ASN A 189 -11.18 3.22 8.18
CA ASN A 189 -10.13 3.57 7.22
C ASN A 189 -9.77 2.37 6.34
N PHE A 190 -9.66 1.18 6.91
CA PHE A 190 -9.38 -0.04 6.14
C PHE A 190 -10.51 -0.37 5.14
N SER A 191 -11.78 -0.07 5.44
CA SER A 191 -12.87 -0.30 4.49
C SER A 191 -12.78 0.56 3.24
N GLU A 192 -12.27 1.80 3.33
CA GLU A 192 -12.01 2.64 2.14
C GLU A 192 -10.94 1.99 1.24
N PHE A 193 -9.91 1.37 1.83
CA PHE A 193 -8.91 0.61 1.08
C PHE A 193 -9.51 -0.62 0.40
N VAL A 194 -10.33 -1.40 1.11
CA VAL A 194 -11.03 -2.57 0.54
C VAL A 194 -11.94 -2.14 -0.62
N GLU A 195 -12.71 -1.06 -0.45
CA GLU A 195 -13.60 -0.55 -1.50
C GLU A 195 -12.84 -0.10 -2.75
N ALA A 196 -11.71 0.62 -2.57
CA ALA A 196 -10.86 1.00 -3.69
C ALA A 196 -10.28 -0.22 -4.42
N VAL A 197 -9.82 -1.23 -3.68
CA VAL A 197 -9.30 -2.47 -4.25
C VAL A 197 -10.39 -3.22 -5.01
N GLU A 198 -11.57 -3.41 -4.42
CA GLU A 198 -12.70 -4.09 -5.07
C GLU A 198 -13.11 -3.39 -6.36
N MET A 199 -13.23 -2.07 -6.33
CA MET A 199 -13.58 -1.28 -7.52
C MET A 199 -12.50 -1.39 -8.62
N ALA A 200 -11.22 -1.29 -8.26
CA ALA A 200 -10.11 -1.35 -9.20
C ALA A 200 -9.89 -2.75 -9.80
N MET A 201 -10.16 -3.81 -9.03
CA MET A 201 -9.87 -5.19 -9.41
C MET A 201 -11.05 -5.91 -10.08
N THR A 202 -12.26 -5.36 -9.96
CA THR A 202 -13.43 -5.90 -10.66
C THR A 202 -13.24 -5.77 -12.18
N ILE A 203 -13.38 -6.89 -12.89
CA ILE A 203 -13.28 -6.97 -14.36
C ILE A 203 -14.56 -6.41 -14.99
N SER A 204 -14.72 -5.09 -14.90
CA SER A 204 -15.84 -4.35 -15.46
C SER A 204 -15.35 -3.03 -16.06
N PRO A 205 -15.87 -2.61 -17.23
CA PRO A 205 -15.62 -1.25 -17.71
C PRO A 205 -16.02 -0.22 -16.66
N ARG A 206 -15.21 0.84 -16.52
CA ARG A 206 -15.48 1.98 -15.64
C ARG A 206 -15.74 3.23 -16.44
N SER A 207 -16.80 3.94 -16.09
CA SER A 207 -17.08 5.29 -16.57
C SER A 207 -16.07 6.29 -15.98
N SER A 208 -15.93 7.45 -16.62
CA SER A 208 -15.10 8.54 -16.08
C SER A 208 -15.54 8.97 -14.68
N GLN A 209 -16.84 8.91 -14.39
CA GLN A 209 -17.38 9.23 -13.08
C GLN A 209 -16.95 8.20 -12.02
N GLU A 210 -17.00 6.90 -12.32
CA GLU A 210 -16.51 5.85 -11.42
C GLU A 210 -15.00 5.98 -11.17
N LEU A 211 -14.22 6.43 -12.16
CA LEU A 211 -12.78 6.67 -11.96
C LEU A 211 -12.53 7.86 -11.03
N VAL A 212 -13.36 8.91 -11.10
CA VAL A 212 -13.32 10.03 -10.15
C VAL A 212 -13.67 9.55 -8.74
N GLU A 213 -14.70 8.72 -8.59
CA GLU A 213 -15.11 8.15 -7.31
C GLU A 213 -14.01 7.25 -6.72
N LEU A 214 -13.39 6.39 -7.53
CA LEU A 214 -12.24 5.58 -7.11
C LEU A 214 -11.10 6.47 -6.58
N HIS A 215 -10.79 7.54 -7.28
CA HIS A 215 -9.76 8.48 -6.87
C HIS A 215 -10.11 9.14 -5.52
N GLN A 216 -11.37 9.55 -5.34
CA GLN A 216 -11.85 10.12 -4.07
C GLN A 216 -11.81 9.11 -2.92
N THR A 217 -12.12 7.84 -3.16
CA THR A 217 -12.02 6.76 -2.17
C THR A 217 -10.57 6.56 -1.73
N LEU A 218 -9.63 6.51 -2.68
CA LEU A 218 -8.20 6.44 -2.36
C LEU A 218 -7.71 7.66 -1.58
N GLN A 219 -8.21 8.86 -1.88
CA GLN A 219 -7.89 10.07 -1.12
C GLN A 219 -8.36 9.96 0.33
N ARG A 220 -9.63 9.60 0.56
CA ARG A 220 -10.16 9.42 1.92
C ARG A 220 -9.38 8.36 2.70
N PHE A 221 -9.00 7.27 2.04
CA PHE A 221 -8.12 6.27 2.63
C PHE A 221 -6.78 6.89 3.05
N MET A 222 -6.09 7.60 2.15
CA MET A 222 -4.77 8.18 2.45
C MET A 222 -4.83 9.26 3.54
N GLU A 223 -5.82 10.15 3.52
CA GLU A 223 -6.02 11.17 4.55
C GLU A 223 -6.28 10.54 5.92
N GLY A 224 -7.20 9.56 5.97
CA GLY A 224 -7.48 8.81 7.19
C GLY A 224 -6.23 8.06 7.67
N PHE A 225 -5.46 7.46 6.75
CA PHE A 225 -4.23 6.78 7.07
C PHE A 225 -3.22 7.75 7.71
N GLU A 226 -3.00 8.94 7.15
CA GLU A 226 -2.09 9.90 7.77
C GLU A 226 -2.60 10.39 9.13
N GLN A 227 -3.90 10.65 9.26
CA GLN A 227 -4.48 11.09 10.53
C GLN A 227 -4.35 10.05 11.64
N ILE A 228 -4.56 8.78 11.33
CA ILE A 228 -4.65 7.71 12.32
C ILE A 228 -3.26 7.11 12.63
N TYR A 229 -2.39 7.00 11.62
CA TYR A 229 -1.11 6.31 11.73
C TYR A 229 0.06 7.26 11.95
N VAL A 230 0.06 8.44 11.32
CA VAL A 230 1.10 9.47 11.52
C VAL A 230 0.69 10.45 12.62
N ALA A 231 -0.55 10.93 12.59
CA ALA A 231 -1.13 11.85 13.58
C ALA A 231 -0.28 13.11 13.86
N GLY A 232 0.50 13.57 12.87
CA GLY A 232 1.43 14.69 13.02
C GLY A 232 2.61 14.42 13.96
N ASP A 233 2.87 13.16 14.32
CA ASP A 233 3.95 12.76 15.22
C ASP A 233 5.23 12.46 14.41
N PRO A 234 6.31 13.25 14.58
CA PRO A 234 7.56 13.03 13.85
C PRO A 234 8.22 11.68 14.17
N GLU A 235 8.00 11.09 15.34
CA GLU A 235 8.61 9.80 15.69
C GLU A 235 7.99 8.62 14.92
N LYS A 236 6.83 8.82 14.28
CA LYS A 236 6.13 7.76 13.50
C LYS A 236 6.50 7.73 12.02
N VAL A 237 7.18 8.77 11.53
CA VAL A 237 7.70 8.85 10.16
C VAL A 237 9.22 8.74 10.11
N SER A 238 9.83 8.62 11.30
CA SER A 238 11.27 8.59 11.54
C SER A 238 11.76 7.18 11.83
#